data_AF-A0A6C0E5C1-F1
#
_entry.id   AF-A0A6C0E5C1-F1
#
_cell.length_a   1.000
_cell.length_b   1.000
_cell.length_c   1.000
_cell.angle_alpha   90.00
_cell.angle_beta   90.00
_cell.angle_gamma   90.00
#
_symmetry.space_group_name_H-M   'P 1'
#
loop_
_entity.id
_entity.type
_entity.pdbx_description
1 polymer ?
#
loop_
_entity_poly.entity_id
_entity_poly.type
_entity_poly.pdbx_seq_one_letter_code
_entity_poly.pdbx_strand_id
1 'polypeptide(L)'
;MTTICGYELADVRRSLRDAIDQRNRRAAFRWTAELVATPGAVGSLWASYWLAWLDTPTLPILLRQSWATIEAAAQAHGDWVVFRNDPDVRTAAAEITTRLLDQPRPTPVVWPTKDIVTYDISVIREQTVPVAADSSAVMSVWKRGEDDMEVRILAGRWLTFLETGDTRSALSIIAWTLMPTKVKCATRGAAALGKARASAIWFWLELGRAITNTTHRGWPTMCAAVTHAFQTHWKRWTLTERMRVLLVWVLQLRACFAGTATNWTALPVHQRTEDIDLPYKEVAAELGGAATAAPGPTSPKKTMSKSEAKMAASDAALLAMLGIED
;
A
#
# COMPACT_ATOMS: atom_id res chain seq x y z
N MET A 1 18.42 -6.11 9.67
CA MET A 1 17.86 -7.39 10.18
C MET A 1 17.90 -8.36 9.03
N THR A 2 18.48 -9.54 9.25
CA THR A 2 18.63 -10.58 8.24
C THR A 2 17.49 -11.59 8.31
N THR A 3 17.22 -12.27 7.20
CA THR A 3 16.27 -13.38 7.13
C THR A 3 16.87 -14.67 7.67
N ILE A 4 16.05 -15.72 7.75
CA ILE A 4 16.50 -17.02 8.25
C ILE A 4 17.61 -17.62 7.37
N CYS A 5 17.61 -17.40 6.05
CA CYS A 5 18.69 -17.78 5.14
C CYS A 5 19.81 -16.73 5.03
N GLY A 6 19.81 -15.67 5.85
CA GLY A 6 20.89 -14.68 5.91
C GLY A 6 20.81 -13.52 4.92
N TYR A 7 19.68 -13.34 4.23
CA TYR A 7 19.49 -12.19 3.31
C TYR A 7 19.10 -10.93 4.06
N GLU A 8 19.44 -9.75 3.53
CA GLU A 8 18.93 -8.50 4.10
C GLU A 8 17.42 -8.36 3.87
N LEU A 9 16.66 -8.07 4.93
CA LEU A 9 15.20 -8.03 4.86
C LEU A 9 14.68 -6.97 3.87
N ALA A 10 15.40 -5.86 3.71
CA ALA A 10 15.06 -4.82 2.74
C ALA A 10 15.18 -5.32 1.30
N ASP A 11 16.19 -6.14 1.01
CA ASP A 11 16.43 -6.71 -0.33
C ASP A 11 15.43 -7.81 -0.64
N VAL A 12 15.04 -8.63 0.34
CA VAL A 12 13.98 -9.63 0.16
C VAL A 12 12.64 -8.98 -0.13
N ARG A 13 12.27 -7.89 0.58
CA ARG A 13 11.03 -7.13 0.28
C ARG A 13 11.03 -6.59 -1.16
N ARG A 14 12.15 -5.99 -1.57
CA ARG A 14 12.30 -5.47 -2.93
C ARG A 14 12.22 -6.59 -3.97
N SER A 15 12.92 -7.68 -3.73
CA SER A 15 12.96 -8.84 -4.64
C SER A 15 11.61 -9.52 -4.78
N LEU A 16 10.83 -9.61 -3.70
CA LEU A 16 9.45 -10.09 -3.75
C LEU A 16 8.57 -9.20 -4.63
N ARG A 17 8.62 -7.88 -4.41
CA ARG A 17 7.86 -6.92 -5.21
C ARG A 17 8.24 -6.98 -6.69
N ASP A 18 9.53 -7.00 -6.97
CA ASP A 18 10.05 -7.06 -8.34
C ASP A 18 9.67 -8.38 -9.02
N ALA A 19 9.72 -9.51 -8.29
CA ALA A 19 9.26 -10.80 -8.78
C ALA A 19 7.76 -10.81 -9.11
N ILE A 20 6.93 -10.22 -8.24
CA ILE A 20 5.49 -10.08 -8.49
C ILE A 20 5.24 -9.18 -9.71
N ASP A 21 5.94 -8.05 -9.81
CA ASP A 21 5.83 -7.11 -10.93
C ASP A 21 6.27 -7.74 -12.26
N GLN A 22 7.29 -8.59 -12.25
CA GLN A 22 7.77 -9.34 -13.42
C GLN A 22 6.98 -10.64 -13.69
N ARG A 23 5.98 -10.97 -12.86
CA ARG A 23 5.24 -12.25 -12.90
C ARG A 23 6.16 -13.48 -12.78
N ASN A 24 7.31 -13.34 -12.13
CA ASN A 24 8.20 -14.45 -11.84
C ASN A 24 7.64 -15.26 -10.66
N ARG A 25 6.80 -16.25 -10.99
CA ARG A 25 6.11 -17.10 -10.01
C ARG A 25 7.09 -17.76 -9.04
N ARG A 26 8.13 -18.42 -9.56
CA ARG A 26 9.10 -19.15 -8.73
C ARG A 26 9.77 -18.24 -7.71
N ALA A 27 10.29 -17.09 -8.17
CA ALA A 27 10.94 -16.13 -7.26
C ALA A 27 9.95 -15.54 -6.26
N ALA A 28 8.73 -15.20 -6.67
CA ALA A 28 7.72 -14.65 -5.77
C ALA A 28 7.36 -15.64 -4.66
N PHE A 29 7.11 -16.91 -5.00
CA PHE A 29 6.84 -17.95 -4.01
C PHE A 29 8.02 -18.21 -3.08
N ARG A 30 9.25 -18.23 -3.61
CA ARG A 30 10.48 -18.38 -2.80
C ARG A 30 10.65 -17.25 -1.79
N TRP A 31 10.44 -15.99 -2.20
CA TRP A 31 10.58 -14.84 -1.30
C TRP A 31 9.41 -14.71 -0.32
N THR A 32 8.20 -15.10 -0.72
CA THR A 32 7.07 -15.26 0.20
C THR A 32 7.42 -16.27 1.31
N ALA A 33 7.90 -17.46 0.93
CA ALA A 33 8.26 -18.50 1.89
C ALA A 33 9.41 -18.06 2.83
N GLU A 34 10.40 -17.32 2.33
CA GLU A 34 11.48 -16.73 3.15
C GLU A 34 10.92 -15.85 4.28
N LEU A 35 9.98 -14.95 3.93
CA LEU A 35 9.42 -13.99 4.87
C LEU A 35 8.44 -14.64 5.86
N VAL A 36 7.72 -15.69 5.45
CA VAL A 36 6.93 -16.52 6.38
C VAL A 36 7.83 -17.30 7.33
N ALA A 37 8.91 -17.88 6.81
CA ALA A 37 9.84 -18.68 7.60
C ALA A 37 10.70 -17.84 8.56
N THR A 38 10.83 -16.53 8.35
CA THR A 38 11.66 -15.64 9.16
C THR A 38 10.86 -15.01 10.33
N PRO A 39 11.26 -15.23 11.60
CA PRO A 39 10.63 -14.60 12.76
C PRO A 39 10.57 -13.08 12.64
N GLY A 40 9.41 -12.48 12.91
CA GLY A 40 9.22 -11.02 12.87
C GLY A 40 9.14 -10.39 11.47
N ALA A 41 9.31 -11.19 10.40
CA ALA A 41 9.26 -10.69 9.02
C ALA A 41 7.85 -10.70 8.39
N VAL A 42 6.84 -11.30 9.04
CA VAL A 42 5.45 -11.33 8.53
C VAL A 42 4.93 -9.91 8.27
N GLY A 43 5.18 -8.96 9.17
CA GLY A 43 4.83 -7.54 8.93
C GLY A 43 5.44 -6.96 7.64
N SER A 44 6.63 -7.42 7.26
CA SER A 44 7.32 -7.03 6.03
C SER A 44 6.79 -7.73 4.77
N LEU A 45 6.34 -8.98 4.88
CA LEU A 45 5.63 -9.70 3.81
C LEU A 45 4.40 -8.91 3.35
N TRP A 46 3.54 -8.61 4.31
CA TRP A 46 2.29 -7.92 4.03
C TRP A 46 2.48 -6.49 3.56
N ALA A 47 3.42 -5.76 4.16
CA ALA A 47 3.81 -4.44 3.67
C ALA A 47 4.23 -4.51 2.19
N SER A 48 4.90 -5.58 1.76
CA SER A 48 5.31 -5.79 0.36
C SER A 48 4.12 -6.10 -0.56
N TYR A 49 3.17 -6.94 -0.10
CA TYR A 49 1.96 -7.27 -0.85
C TYR A 49 1.08 -6.04 -1.13
N TRP A 50 0.90 -5.16 -0.15
CA TRP A 50 0.18 -3.90 -0.34
C TRP A 50 0.84 -2.96 -1.36
N LEU A 51 2.18 -3.02 -1.50
CA LEU A 51 2.89 -2.24 -2.52
C LEU A 51 2.82 -2.87 -3.91
N ALA A 52 2.58 -4.18 -3.97
CA ALA A 52 2.34 -4.90 -5.21
C ALA A 52 0.86 -4.88 -5.64
N TRP A 53 -0.06 -4.42 -4.78
CA TRP A 53 -1.48 -4.28 -5.09
C TRP A 53 -1.73 -3.22 -6.18
N LEU A 54 -2.63 -3.54 -7.12
CA LEU A 54 -3.06 -2.66 -8.22
C LEU A 54 -4.59 -2.56 -8.33
N ASP A 55 -5.12 -2.46 -9.55
CA ASP A 55 -6.44 -1.97 -9.93
C ASP A 55 -7.63 -2.88 -9.54
N THR A 56 -7.43 -3.78 -8.57
CA THR A 56 -8.43 -4.77 -8.14
C THR A 56 -9.00 -4.41 -6.76
N PRO A 57 -10.29 -4.07 -6.64
CA PRO A 57 -10.88 -3.55 -5.40
C PRO A 57 -11.20 -4.63 -4.35
N THR A 58 -11.26 -5.91 -4.75
CA THR A 58 -11.38 -7.04 -3.82
C THR A 58 -10.07 -7.38 -3.13
N LEU A 59 -8.93 -7.11 -3.77
CA LEU A 59 -7.62 -7.52 -3.29
C LEU A 59 -7.26 -6.91 -1.92
N PRO A 60 -7.52 -5.61 -1.62
CA PRO A 60 -7.34 -5.05 -0.29
C PRO A 60 -8.10 -5.79 0.80
N ILE A 61 -9.34 -6.20 0.49
CA ILE A 61 -10.21 -6.91 1.41
C ILE A 61 -9.61 -8.28 1.72
N LEU A 62 -9.20 -9.01 0.68
CA LEU A 62 -8.56 -10.32 0.81
C LEU A 62 -7.21 -10.25 1.55
N LEU A 63 -6.40 -9.23 1.26
CA LEU A 63 -5.14 -8.98 1.95
C LEU A 63 -5.38 -8.76 3.45
N ARG A 64 -6.39 -7.97 3.82
CA ARG A 64 -6.75 -7.76 5.23
C ARG A 64 -7.27 -9.04 5.88
N GLN A 65 -8.15 -9.79 5.22
CA GLN A 65 -8.69 -11.04 5.77
C GLN A 65 -7.58 -12.06 6.01
N SER A 66 -6.71 -12.24 5.02
CA SER A 66 -5.59 -13.16 5.10
C SER A 66 -4.55 -12.71 6.12
N TRP A 67 -4.31 -11.40 6.28
CA TRP A 67 -3.50 -10.85 7.37
C TRP A 67 -4.05 -11.29 8.73
N ALA A 68 -5.35 -11.12 8.95
CA ALA A 68 -5.97 -11.46 10.23
C ALA A 68 -5.83 -12.97 10.53
N THR A 69 -5.97 -13.83 9.53
CA THR A 69 -5.74 -15.28 9.67
C THR A 69 -4.30 -15.59 10.09
N ILE A 70 -3.31 -15.03 9.38
CA ILE A 70 -1.89 -15.28 9.69
C ILE A 70 -1.50 -14.68 11.04
N GLU A 71 -2.01 -13.49 11.38
CA GLU A 71 -1.76 -12.85 12.67
C GLU A 71 -2.33 -13.66 13.83
N ALA A 72 -3.55 -14.19 13.69
CA ALA A 72 -4.14 -15.08 14.69
C ALA A 72 -3.33 -16.37 14.88
N ALA A 73 -2.87 -16.98 13.78
CA ALA A 73 -2.00 -18.15 13.84
C ALA A 73 -0.67 -17.83 14.56
N ALA A 74 -0.05 -16.69 14.26
CA ALA A 74 1.19 -16.25 14.91
C ALA A 74 1.02 -16.07 16.43
N GLN A 75 -0.15 -15.62 16.89
CA GLN A 75 -0.47 -15.49 18.31
C GLN A 75 -0.76 -16.83 18.99
N ALA A 76 -1.35 -17.78 18.27
CA ALA A 76 -1.77 -19.08 18.81
C ALA A 76 -0.61 -20.07 19.00
N HIS A 77 0.35 -20.11 18.07
CA HIS A 77 1.34 -21.19 18.01
C HIS A 77 2.46 -21.12 19.06
N GLY A 78 2.81 -19.94 19.57
CA GLY A 78 3.88 -19.74 20.56
C GLY A 78 5.31 -20.09 20.08
N ASP A 79 5.46 -20.98 19.10
CA ASP A 79 6.69 -21.39 18.42
C ASP A 79 6.61 -21.05 16.92
N TRP A 80 7.64 -20.37 16.42
CA TRP A 80 7.75 -19.97 15.03
C TRP A 80 7.92 -21.14 14.06
N VAL A 81 8.52 -22.25 14.51
CA VAL A 81 8.70 -23.44 13.68
C VAL A 81 7.36 -24.08 13.38
N VAL A 82 6.45 -24.12 14.37
CA VAL A 82 5.07 -24.60 14.17
C VAL A 82 4.33 -23.64 13.23
N PHE A 83 4.41 -22.34 13.47
CA PHE A 83 3.78 -21.31 12.64
C PHE A 83 4.15 -21.41 11.15
N ARG A 84 5.45 -21.50 10.80
CA ARG A 84 5.88 -21.58 9.39
C ARG A 84 5.52 -22.90 8.70
N ASN A 85 5.16 -23.92 9.49
CA ASN A 85 4.73 -25.23 9.02
C ASN A 85 3.21 -25.39 9.05
N ASP A 86 2.47 -24.38 9.51
CA ASP A 86 1.02 -24.37 9.50
C ASP A 86 0.47 -24.35 8.05
N PRO A 87 -0.31 -25.37 7.64
CA PRO A 87 -0.91 -25.42 6.31
C PRO A 87 -1.78 -24.19 5.97
N ASP A 88 -2.49 -23.63 6.94
CA ASP A 88 -3.39 -22.49 6.72
C ASP A 88 -2.59 -21.22 6.42
N VAL A 89 -1.48 -21.01 7.13
CA VAL A 89 -0.55 -19.91 6.89
C VAL A 89 0.07 -20.01 5.49
N ARG A 90 0.54 -21.21 5.12
CA ARG A 90 1.14 -21.45 3.81
C ARG A 90 0.15 -21.25 2.68
N THR A 91 -1.06 -21.78 2.84
CA THR A 91 -2.14 -21.67 1.85
C THR A 91 -2.55 -20.21 1.68
N ALA A 92 -2.75 -19.46 2.77
CA ALA A 92 -3.09 -18.04 2.70
C ALA A 92 -2.00 -17.22 1.99
N ALA A 93 -0.72 -17.44 2.35
CA ALA A 93 0.40 -16.76 1.71
C ALA A 93 0.53 -17.11 0.22
N ALA A 94 0.35 -18.38 -0.13
CA ALA A 94 0.37 -18.84 -1.51
C ALA A 94 -0.78 -18.25 -2.32
N GLU A 95 -2.00 -18.27 -1.81
CA GLU A 95 -3.19 -17.75 -2.49
C GLU A 95 -3.01 -16.27 -2.82
N ILE A 96 -2.60 -15.46 -1.83
CA ILE A 96 -2.35 -14.04 -2.03
C ILE A 96 -1.23 -13.80 -3.06
N THR A 97 -0.14 -14.58 -2.98
CA THR A 97 0.96 -14.50 -3.96
C THR A 97 0.43 -14.73 -5.38
N THR A 98 -0.38 -15.76 -5.60
CA THR A 98 -0.99 -16.01 -6.92
C THR A 98 -1.93 -14.88 -7.35
N ARG A 99 -2.80 -14.39 -6.48
CA ARG A 99 -3.70 -13.27 -6.81
C ARG A 99 -2.93 -12.02 -7.26
N LEU A 100 -1.82 -11.72 -6.59
CA LEU A 100 -0.94 -10.60 -6.95
C LEU A 100 -0.17 -10.82 -8.25
N LEU A 101 0.18 -12.07 -8.57
CA LEU A 101 0.83 -12.42 -9.84
C LEU A 101 -0.15 -12.33 -11.03
N ASP A 102 -1.40 -12.75 -10.81
CA ASP A 102 -2.41 -12.90 -11.85
C ASP A 102 -3.23 -11.62 -12.08
N GLN A 103 -3.06 -10.60 -11.23
CA GLN A 103 -3.75 -9.33 -11.42
C GLN A 103 -3.42 -8.71 -12.80
N PRO A 104 -4.41 -8.10 -13.47
CA PRO A 104 -4.18 -7.36 -14.71
C PRO A 104 -3.22 -6.19 -14.42
N ARG A 105 -2.23 -6.01 -15.28
CA ARG A 105 -1.31 -4.87 -15.22
C ARG A 105 -1.84 -3.80 -16.18
N PRO A 106 -2.45 -2.71 -15.70
CA PRO A 106 -2.67 -1.56 -16.56
C PRO A 106 -1.32 -0.99 -17.02
N THR A 107 -1.32 -0.21 -18.10
CA THR A 107 -0.19 0.64 -18.50
C THR A 107 0.34 1.35 -17.27
N PRO A 108 1.67 1.39 -17.02
CA PRO A 108 2.21 1.94 -15.79
C PRO A 108 1.61 3.32 -15.54
N VAL A 109 0.93 3.48 -14.41
CA VAL A 109 0.41 4.77 -13.97
C VAL A 109 1.64 5.66 -13.79
N VAL A 110 1.86 6.55 -14.75
CA VAL A 110 2.95 7.51 -14.68
C VAL A 110 2.56 8.50 -13.60
N TRP A 111 3.22 8.36 -12.44
CA TRP A 111 3.01 9.24 -11.30
C TRP A 111 3.30 10.69 -11.73
N PRO A 112 2.43 11.65 -11.38
CA PRO A 112 2.67 13.04 -11.73
C PRO A 112 3.98 13.50 -11.07
N THR A 113 4.89 14.02 -11.89
CA THR A 113 6.16 14.56 -11.40
C THR A 113 5.90 15.80 -10.54
N LYS A 114 6.87 16.20 -9.71
CA LYS A 114 6.78 17.42 -8.91
C LYS A 114 6.33 18.62 -9.75
N ASP A 115 6.87 18.77 -10.96
CA ASP A 115 6.56 19.89 -11.86
C ASP A 115 5.11 19.86 -12.32
N ILE A 116 4.62 18.66 -12.70
CA ILE A 116 3.20 18.44 -13.06
C ILE A 116 2.30 18.76 -11.88
N VAL A 117 2.62 18.24 -10.69
CA VAL A 117 1.85 18.48 -9.48
C VAL A 117 1.78 19.98 -9.16
N THR A 118 2.91 20.69 -9.22
CA THR A 118 2.93 22.13 -8.92
C THR A 118 2.16 22.95 -9.94
N TYR A 119 2.25 22.61 -11.23
CA TYR A 119 1.52 23.28 -12.30
C TYR A 119 0.01 23.04 -12.19
N ASP A 120 -0.41 21.79 -12.03
CA ASP A 120 -1.83 21.45 -11.93
C ASP A 120 -2.45 22.16 -10.72
N ILE A 121 -1.74 22.24 -9.60
CA ILE A 121 -2.23 22.92 -8.39
C ILE A 121 -2.31 24.44 -8.55
N SER A 122 -1.37 25.09 -9.25
CA SER A 122 -1.52 26.52 -9.55
C SER A 122 -2.77 26.79 -10.39
N VAL A 123 -3.03 25.95 -11.40
CA VAL A 123 -4.24 26.07 -12.23
C VAL A 123 -5.50 25.83 -11.41
N ILE A 124 -5.52 24.80 -10.54
CA ILE A 124 -6.68 24.49 -9.68
C ILE A 124 -7.00 25.64 -8.72
N ARG A 125 -5.98 26.37 -8.23
CA ARG A 125 -6.14 27.50 -7.32
C ARG A 125 -6.73 28.75 -7.97
N GLU A 126 -6.51 28.91 -9.27
CA GLU A 126 -7.09 30.01 -10.05
C GLU A 126 -8.58 29.80 -10.34
N GLN A 127 -9.08 28.58 -10.20
CA GLN A 127 -10.48 28.24 -10.42
C GLN A 127 -11.37 28.65 -9.23
N THR A 128 -12.66 28.89 -9.48
CA THR A 128 -13.67 29.26 -8.48
C THR A 128 -14.01 28.11 -7.52
N VAL A 129 -14.03 28.36 -6.20
CA VAL A 129 -14.24 27.32 -5.16
C VAL A 129 -15.43 26.41 -5.52
N PRO A 130 -15.26 25.08 -5.54
CA PRO A 130 -16.32 24.17 -5.96
C PRO A 130 -17.40 24.07 -4.89
N VAL A 131 -18.66 23.94 -5.31
CA VAL A 131 -19.80 23.71 -4.40
C VAL A 131 -19.61 22.44 -3.55
N ALA A 132 -18.92 21.44 -4.11
CA ALA A 132 -18.58 20.21 -3.39
C ALA A 132 -17.71 20.43 -2.14
N ALA A 133 -17.05 21.59 -1.99
CA ALA A 133 -16.31 21.94 -0.78
C ALA A 133 -17.23 22.15 0.45
N ASP A 134 -18.52 22.35 0.22
CA ASP A 134 -19.57 22.45 1.25
C ASP A 134 -20.46 21.19 1.31
N SER A 135 -20.08 20.12 0.60
CA SER A 135 -20.81 18.85 0.65
C SER A 135 -20.79 18.23 2.05
N SER A 136 -21.82 17.44 2.37
CA SER A 136 -21.91 16.73 3.65
C SER A 136 -20.70 15.86 3.93
N ALA A 137 -20.13 15.22 2.90
CA ALA A 137 -18.94 14.40 3.03
C ALA A 137 -17.71 15.21 3.44
N VAL A 138 -17.40 16.32 2.75
CA VAL A 138 -16.25 17.18 3.08
C VAL A 138 -16.42 17.77 4.48
N MET A 139 -17.61 18.29 4.78
CA MET A 139 -17.90 18.91 6.08
C MET A 139 -17.92 17.92 7.24
N SER A 140 -18.12 16.63 7.00
CA SER A 140 -18.02 15.59 8.04
C SER A 140 -16.58 15.27 8.45
N VAL A 141 -15.60 15.55 7.59
CA VAL A 141 -14.18 15.21 7.82
C VAL A 141 -13.35 16.45 8.15
N TRP A 142 -13.66 17.59 7.54
CA TRP A 142 -12.97 18.85 7.79
C TRP A 142 -13.41 19.47 9.12
N LYS A 143 -12.42 19.77 9.97
CA LYS A 143 -12.61 20.37 11.30
C LYS A 143 -12.20 21.84 11.28
N ARG A 144 -13.19 22.71 11.44
CA ARG A 144 -12.99 24.16 11.52
C ARG A 144 -12.01 24.53 12.63
N GLY A 145 -10.97 25.29 12.30
CA GLY A 145 -9.94 25.77 13.25
C GLY A 145 -8.79 24.78 13.50
N GLU A 146 -8.99 23.51 13.19
CA GLU A 146 -7.94 22.48 13.29
C GLU A 146 -7.28 22.19 11.94
N ASP A 147 -8.08 22.07 10.88
CA ASP A 147 -7.62 21.90 9.50
C ASP A 147 -7.54 23.23 8.75
N ASP A 148 -6.59 23.34 7.83
CA ASP A 148 -6.50 24.48 6.92
C ASP A 148 -7.70 24.55 5.97
N MET A 149 -8.09 25.77 5.60
CA MET A 149 -9.14 26.00 4.60
C MET A 149 -8.74 25.44 3.23
N GLU A 150 -7.46 25.45 2.90
CA GLU A 150 -6.92 24.90 1.65
C GLU A 150 -7.28 23.41 1.50
N VAL A 151 -7.19 22.61 2.58
CA VAL A 151 -7.57 21.18 2.56
C VAL A 151 -9.01 21.02 2.14
N ARG A 152 -9.91 21.85 2.68
CA ARG A 152 -11.34 21.80 2.37
C ARG A 152 -11.62 22.12 0.90
N ILE A 153 -11.00 23.17 0.38
CA ILE A 153 -11.16 23.58 -1.02
C ILE A 153 -10.64 22.46 -1.94
N LEU A 154 -9.44 21.93 -1.65
CA LEU A 154 -8.86 20.82 -2.39
C LEU A 154 -9.69 19.53 -2.27
N ALA A 155 -10.31 19.27 -1.12
CA ALA A 155 -11.23 18.15 -0.94
C ALA A 155 -12.44 18.26 -1.86
N GLY A 156 -13.07 19.44 -1.92
CA GLY A 156 -14.17 19.69 -2.84
C GLY A 156 -13.78 19.49 -4.30
N ARG A 157 -12.59 19.98 -4.69
CA ARG A 157 -12.04 19.79 -6.05
C ARG A 157 -11.81 18.33 -6.37
N TRP A 158 -11.21 17.62 -5.43
CA TRP A 158 -10.92 16.20 -5.57
C TRP A 158 -12.19 15.39 -5.82
N LEU A 159 -13.28 15.67 -5.10
CA LEU A 159 -14.58 15.05 -5.37
C LEU A 159 -15.10 15.35 -6.77
N THR A 160 -15.08 16.62 -7.19
CA THR A 160 -15.47 17.00 -8.56
C THR A 160 -14.63 16.26 -9.60
N PHE A 161 -13.32 16.10 -9.39
CA PHE A 161 -12.45 15.38 -10.33
C PHE A 161 -12.67 13.86 -10.34
N LEU A 162 -13.02 13.25 -9.20
CA LEU A 162 -13.45 11.86 -9.16
C LEU A 162 -14.74 11.63 -9.96
N GLU A 163 -15.72 12.51 -9.81
CA GLU A 163 -17.02 12.44 -10.50
C GLU A 163 -16.89 12.67 -12.01
N THR A 164 -16.10 13.67 -12.40
CA THR A 164 -15.86 14.02 -13.82
C THR A 164 -14.84 13.12 -14.52
N GLY A 165 -14.08 12.32 -13.75
CA GLY A 165 -13.11 11.38 -14.27
C GLY A 165 -11.72 11.98 -14.58
N ASP A 166 -11.44 13.22 -14.17
CA ASP A 166 -10.10 13.82 -14.28
C ASP A 166 -9.13 13.22 -13.25
N THR A 167 -8.57 12.07 -13.61
CA THR A 167 -7.65 11.32 -12.75
C THR A 167 -6.36 12.07 -12.49
N ARG A 168 -5.84 12.80 -13.47
CA ARG A 168 -4.58 13.53 -13.30
C ARG A 168 -4.73 14.58 -12.21
N SER A 169 -5.78 15.41 -12.28
CA SER A 169 -6.01 16.44 -11.28
C SER A 169 -6.32 15.86 -9.90
N ALA A 170 -7.10 14.76 -9.83
CA ALA A 170 -7.36 14.08 -8.57
C ALA A 170 -6.07 13.53 -7.91
N LEU A 171 -5.17 12.94 -8.70
CA LEU A 171 -3.88 12.45 -8.20
C LEU A 171 -2.95 13.60 -7.80
N SER A 172 -2.91 14.69 -8.58
CA SER A 172 -2.09 15.87 -8.29
C SER A 172 -2.46 16.54 -6.96
N ILE A 173 -3.76 16.60 -6.61
CA ILE A 173 -4.21 17.11 -5.30
C ILE A 173 -3.62 16.31 -4.14
N ILE A 174 -3.75 14.99 -4.20
CA ILE A 174 -3.25 14.13 -3.13
C ILE A 174 -1.73 14.21 -3.06
N ALA A 175 -1.04 14.07 -4.19
CA ALA A 175 0.42 14.16 -4.24
C ALA A 175 0.92 15.49 -3.66
N TRP A 176 0.27 16.61 -3.99
CA TRP A 176 0.64 17.93 -3.48
C TRP A 176 0.51 18.04 -1.95
N THR A 177 -0.55 17.48 -1.35
CA THR A 177 -0.70 17.49 0.12
C THR A 177 0.32 16.61 0.86
N LEU A 178 1.03 15.75 0.14
CA LEU A 178 2.07 14.86 0.68
C LEU A 178 3.49 15.38 0.41
N MET A 179 3.63 16.42 -0.41
CA MET A 179 4.89 17.15 -0.56
C MET A 179 5.22 17.90 0.75
N PRO A 180 6.45 18.44 0.91
CA PRO A 180 6.84 19.25 2.09
C PRO A 180 6.06 20.56 2.30
N THR A 181 4.94 20.72 1.61
CA THR A 181 3.94 21.76 1.75
C THR A 181 3.20 21.58 3.08
N LYS A 182 3.33 22.56 3.98
CA LYS A 182 2.72 22.54 5.31
C LYS A 182 1.24 22.82 5.22
N VAL A 183 0.45 21.81 4.85
CA VAL A 183 -0.99 21.87 5.05
C VAL A 183 -1.28 21.34 6.44
N LYS A 184 -1.88 22.18 7.28
CA LYS A 184 -2.26 21.80 8.65
C LYS A 184 -3.48 20.88 8.58
N CYS A 185 -3.32 19.69 9.17
CA CYS A 185 -4.41 18.75 9.36
C CYS A 185 -4.56 18.44 10.86
N ALA A 186 -5.82 18.36 11.31
CA ALA A 186 -6.19 17.83 12.61
C ALA A 186 -5.63 16.41 12.81
N THR A 187 -5.36 16.07 14.07
CA THR A 187 -4.88 14.73 14.42
C THR A 187 -5.99 13.68 14.22
N ARG A 188 -5.68 12.65 13.44
CA ARG A 188 -6.56 11.55 13.03
C ARG A 188 -5.87 10.20 13.18
N GLY A 189 -6.62 9.10 13.07
CA GLY A 189 -6.07 7.74 13.19
C GLY A 189 -5.67 7.33 14.61
N ALA A 190 -5.10 6.13 14.74
CA ALA A 190 -4.81 5.45 16.00
C ALA A 190 -3.72 6.17 16.84
N ALA A 191 -3.88 6.14 18.17
CA ALA A 191 -2.97 6.83 19.10
C ALA A 191 -1.50 6.38 18.97
N ALA A 192 -1.28 5.08 18.69
CA ALA A 192 0.05 4.48 18.52
C ALA A 192 0.90 5.11 17.39
N LEU A 193 0.28 5.90 16.51
CA LEU A 193 0.96 6.58 15.39
C LEU A 193 1.61 7.92 15.78
N GLY A 194 1.36 8.44 16.99
CA GLY A 194 1.99 9.65 17.49
C GLY A 194 1.82 10.85 16.55
N LYS A 195 2.93 11.48 16.15
CA LYS A 195 2.93 12.66 15.25
C LYS A 195 2.39 12.37 13.85
N ALA A 196 2.45 11.13 13.37
CA ALA A 196 1.94 10.75 12.06
C ALA A 196 0.42 10.95 11.92
N ARG A 197 -0.29 11.08 13.05
CA ARG A 197 -1.72 11.36 13.11
C ARG A 197 -2.10 12.71 12.48
N ALA A 198 -1.19 13.66 12.41
CA ALA A 198 -1.41 14.96 11.75
C ALA A 198 -1.15 14.93 10.23
N SER A 199 -0.86 13.76 9.65
CA SER A 199 -0.63 13.64 8.20
C SER A 199 -1.93 13.83 7.40
N ALA A 200 -1.83 14.54 6.28
CA ALA A 200 -2.92 14.69 5.31
C ALA A 200 -3.45 13.34 4.76
N ILE A 201 -2.64 12.26 4.82
CA ILE A 201 -3.09 10.91 4.43
C ILE A 201 -4.36 10.52 5.18
N TRP A 202 -4.44 10.81 6.48
CA TRP A 202 -5.60 10.44 7.29
C TRP A 202 -6.85 11.23 6.90
N PHE A 203 -6.68 12.50 6.54
CA PHE A 203 -7.78 13.31 6.02
C PHE A 203 -8.36 12.68 4.74
N TRP A 204 -7.50 12.30 3.80
CA TRP A 204 -7.94 11.67 2.54
C TRP A 204 -8.61 10.33 2.79
N LEU A 205 -8.03 9.45 3.61
CA LEU A 205 -8.61 8.14 3.94
C LEU A 205 -10.01 8.28 4.58
N GLU A 206 -10.18 9.22 5.51
CA GLU A 206 -11.49 9.51 6.13
C GLU A 206 -12.49 10.07 5.10
N LEU A 207 -12.05 10.97 4.21
CA LEU A 207 -12.90 11.50 3.15
C LEU A 207 -13.35 10.41 2.17
N GLY A 208 -12.45 9.55 1.71
CA GLY A 208 -12.81 8.43 0.85
C GLY A 208 -13.76 7.43 1.53
N ARG A 209 -13.66 7.25 2.84
CA ARG A 209 -14.65 6.49 3.61
C ARG A 209 -15.99 7.23 3.67
N ALA A 210 -16.00 8.53 3.94
CA ALA A 210 -17.23 9.32 4.06
C ALA A 210 -18.06 9.29 2.76
N ILE A 211 -17.40 9.43 1.60
CA ILE A 211 -18.07 9.46 0.30
C ILE A 211 -18.50 8.09 -0.20
N THR A 212 -17.90 7.01 0.32
CA THR A 212 -18.29 5.63 0.00
C THR A 212 -19.24 5.02 1.02
N ASN A 213 -19.48 5.68 2.16
CA ASN A 213 -20.31 5.13 3.24
C ASN A 213 -21.78 4.92 2.83
N THR A 214 -22.25 5.66 1.83
CA THR A 214 -23.61 5.55 1.28
C THR A 214 -23.66 4.73 -0.01
N THR A 215 -22.52 4.23 -0.51
CA THR A 215 -22.48 3.43 -1.74
C THR A 215 -22.59 1.93 -1.43
N HIS A 216 -23.48 1.23 -2.12
CA HIS A 216 -23.58 -0.23 -2.02
C HIS A 216 -22.41 -0.92 -2.74
N ARG A 217 -22.05 -2.14 -2.27
CA ARG A 217 -21.27 -3.23 -2.93
C ARG A 217 -19.90 -3.62 -2.37
N GLY A 218 -19.27 -2.86 -1.48
CA GLY A 218 -17.97 -3.27 -0.88
C GLY A 218 -16.94 -2.14 -0.77
N TRP A 219 -17.24 -0.97 -1.32
CA TRP A 219 -16.43 0.24 -1.21
C TRP A 219 -16.08 0.63 0.24
N PRO A 220 -17.04 0.62 1.21
CA PRO A 220 -16.70 0.85 2.61
C PRO A 220 -15.68 -0.17 3.16
N THR A 221 -15.85 -1.44 2.79
CA THR A 221 -14.97 -2.55 3.23
C THR A 221 -13.57 -2.41 2.66
N MET A 222 -13.45 -2.04 1.38
CA MET A 222 -12.17 -1.74 0.74
C MET A 222 -11.48 -0.55 1.41
N CYS A 223 -12.19 0.56 1.63
CA CYS A 223 -11.63 1.75 2.29
C CYS A 223 -11.18 1.43 3.72
N ALA A 224 -11.95 0.63 4.45
CA ALA A 224 -11.57 0.15 5.78
C ALA A 224 -10.32 -0.74 5.74
N ALA A 225 -10.18 -1.58 4.71
CA ALA A 225 -8.99 -2.42 4.53
C ALA A 225 -7.73 -1.59 4.25
N VAL A 226 -7.81 -0.61 3.34
CA VAL A 226 -6.69 0.30 3.05
C VAL A 226 -6.33 1.13 4.29
N THR A 227 -7.34 1.67 5.00
CA THR A 227 -7.11 2.44 6.24
C THR A 227 -6.40 1.59 7.30
N HIS A 228 -6.83 0.35 7.49
CA HIS A 228 -6.17 -0.59 8.41
C HIS A 228 -4.72 -0.84 8.00
N ALA A 229 -4.45 -1.02 6.71
CA ALA A 229 -3.09 -1.21 6.21
C ALA A 229 -2.16 -0.02 6.55
N PHE A 230 -2.65 1.22 6.40
CA PHE A 230 -1.92 2.41 6.86
C PHE A 230 -1.69 2.42 8.37
N GLN A 231 -2.63 1.95 9.19
CA GLN A 231 -2.45 1.89 10.65
C GLN A 231 -1.38 0.87 11.03
N THR A 232 -1.38 -0.30 10.40
CA THR A 232 -0.50 -1.43 10.75
C THR A 232 0.90 -1.30 10.15
N HIS A 233 1.00 -0.79 8.92
CA HIS A 233 2.26 -0.80 8.15
C HIS A 233 2.90 0.57 7.99
N TRP A 234 2.36 1.63 8.64
CA TRP A 234 2.89 2.99 8.55
C TRP A 234 4.42 3.05 8.64
N LYS A 235 4.99 2.47 9.71
CA LYS A 235 6.42 2.48 10.01
C LYS A 235 7.26 1.61 9.06
N ARG A 236 6.64 0.71 8.30
CA ARG A 236 7.32 -0.20 7.36
C ARG A 236 7.40 0.36 5.95
N TRP A 237 6.55 1.35 5.65
CA TRP A 237 6.52 2.03 4.36
C TRP A 237 7.23 3.37 4.41
N THR A 238 7.96 3.70 3.35
CA THR A 238 8.45 5.06 3.12
C THR A 238 7.28 5.98 2.70
N LEU A 239 7.51 7.30 2.64
CA LEU A 239 6.48 8.23 2.18
C LEU A 239 6.11 7.96 0.71
N THR A 240 7.10 7.71 -0.15
CA THR A 240 6.86 7.34 -1.55
C THR A 240 5.99 6.08 -1.66
N GLU A 241 6.22 5.09 -0.79
CA GLU A 241 5.44 3.85 -0.73
C GLU A 241 3.99 4.08 -0.25
N ARG A 242 3.81 4.89 0.80
CA ARG A 242 2.50 5.34 1.29
C ARG A 242 1.72 6.06 0.19
N MET A 243 2.38 6.95 -0.54
CA MET A 243 1.78 7.66 -1.67
C MET A 243 1.33 6.69 -2.75
N ARG A 244 2.14 5.70 -3.13
CA ARG A 244 1.76 4.67 -4.12
C ARG A 244 0.46 3.96 -3.75
N VAL A 245 0.33 3.48 -2.50
CA VAL A 245 -0.89 2.81 -2.03
C VAL A 245 -2.09 3.74 -2.10
N LEU A 246 -1.93 5.00 -1.65
CA LEU A 246 -3.01 5.98 -1.65
C LEU A 246 -3.46 6.32 -3.07
N LEU A 247 -2.54 6.44 -4.03
CA LEU A 247 -2.87 6.75 -5.42
C LEU A 247 -3.54 5.57 -6.14
N VAL A 248 -3.11 4.31 -5.89
CA VAL A 248 -3.84 3.12 -6.38
C VAL A 248 -5.28 3.12 -5.84
N TRP A 249 -5.44 3.45 -4.57
CA TRP A 249 -6.76 3.57 -3.94
C TRP A 249 -7.65 4.66 -4.59
N VAL A 250 -7.08 5.79 -5.02
CA VAL A 250 -7.81 6.85 -5.74
C VAL A 250 -8.34 6.35 -7.08
N LEU A 251 -7.56 5.55 -7.80
CA LEU A 251 -8.02 4.92 -9.05
C LEU A 251 -9.23 4.01 -8.79
N GLN A 252 -9.22 3.27 -7.67
CA GLN A 252 -10.37 2.47 -7.26
C GLN A 252 -11.59 3.34 -6.95
N LEU A 253 -11.40 4.42 -6.17
CA LEU A 253 -12.51 5.33 -5.87
C LEU A 253 -13.13 5.91 -7.14
N ARG A 254 -12.34 6.23 -8.17
CA ARG A 254 -12.90 6.68 -9.45
C ARG A 254 -13.87 5.66 -10.05
N ALA A 255 -13.54 4.37 -10.00
CA ALA A 255 -14.44 3.33 -10.51
C ALA A 255 -15.78 3.28 -9.75
N CYS A 256 -15.78 3.65 -8.46
CA CYS A 256 -17.01 3.84 -7.68
C CYS A 256 -17.89 4.96 -8.28
N PHE A 257 -17.30 6.13 -8.55
CA PHE A 257 -18.04 7.29 -9.07
C PHE A 257 -18.45 7.14 -10.53
N ALA A 258 -17.70 6.39 -11.33
CA ALA A 258 -18.07 6.04 -12.70
C ALA A 258 -19.26 5.06 -12.77
N GLY A 259 -19.80 4.61 -11.64
CA GLY A 259 -20.91 3.64 -11.60
C GLY A 259 -20.54 2.28 -12.21
N THR A 260 -19.25 1.98 -12.33
CA THR A 260 -18.78 0.77 -13.01
C THR A 260 -19.11 -0.45 -12.16
N ALA A 261 -19.77 -1.44 -12.78
CA ALA A 261 -20.05 -2.71 -12.13
C ALA A 261 -18.73 -3.42 -11.80
N THR A 262 -18.34 -3.29 -10.54
CA THR A 262 -17.12 -3.87 -10.01
C THR A 262 -17.41 -5.27 -9.49
N ASN A 263 -16.65 -6.28 -9.91
CA ASN A 263 -16.80 -7.61 -9.36
C ASN A 263 -16.19 -7.67 -7.95
N TRP A 264 -17.03 -7.88 -6.95
CA TRP A 264 -16.63 -8.02 -5.55
C TRP A 264 -16.41 -9.47 -5.10
N THR A 265 -16.62 -10.42 -6.01
CA THR A 265 -16.33 -11.83 -5.75
C THR A 265 -14.87 -12.13 -6.09
N ALA A 266 -14.18 -12.77 -5.15
CA ALA A 266 -12.84 -13.26 -5.36
C ALA A 266 -12.92 -14.53 -6.24
N LEU A 267 -12.29 -14.51 -7.41
CA LEU A 267 -12.20 -15.72 -8.23
C LEU A 267 -11.47 -16.82 -7.44
N PRO A 268 -11.91 -18.08 -7.54
CA PRO A 268 -11.25 -19.19 -6.85
C PRO A 268 -9.84 -19.38 -7.41
N VAL A 269 -8.85 -19.48 -6.52
CA VAL A 269 -7.46 -19.77 -6.90
C VAL A 269 -7.25 -21.26 -6.78
N HIS A 270 -6.83 -21.91 -7.87
CA HIS A 270 -6.52 -23.33 -7.86
C HIS A 270 -5.02 -23.49 -7.63
N GLN A 271 -4.65 -24.09 -6.50
CA GLN A 271 -3.25 -24.38 -6.13
C GLN A 271 -3.14 -25.84 -5.70
N ARG A 272 -2.08 -26.51 -6.12
CA ARG A 272 -1.76 -27.86 -5.64
C ARG A 272 -0.91 -27.74 -4.39
N THR A 273 -1.15 -28.58 -3.39
CA THR A 273 -0.37 -28.61 -2.14
C THR A 273 1.13 -28.75 -2.41
N GLU A 274 1.51 -29.54 -3.41
CA GLU A 274 2.90 -29.71 -3.83
C GLU A 274 3.56 -28.39 -4.24
N ASP A 275 2.83 -27.51 -4.95
CA ASP A 275 3.33 -26.21 -5.39
C ASP A 275 3.43 -25.22 -4.22
N ILE A 276 2.56 -25.37 -3.21
CA ILE A 276 2.57 -24.56 -1.99
C ILE A 276 3.79 -24.91 -1.13
N ASP A 277 4.11 -26.21 -1.00
CA ASP A 277 5.15 -26.69 -0.09
C ASP A 277 6.57 -26.63 -0.69
N LEU A 278 6.71 -26.70 -2.01
CA LEU A 278 8.01 -26.72 -2.69
C LEU A 278 8.93 -25.54 -2.25
N PRO A 279 8.48 -24.28 -2.21
CA PRO A 279 9.29 -23.15 -1.74
C PRO A 279 9.80 -23.31 -0.30
N TYR A 280 9.00 -23.90 0.59
CA TYR A 280 9.38 -24.12 1.99
C TYR A 280 10.41 -25.24 2.12
N LYS A 281 10.33 -26.26 1.25
CA LYS A 281 11.38 -27.29 1.15
C LYS A 281 12.70 -26.71 0.64
N GLU A 282 12.66 -25.80 -0.34
CA GLU A 282 13.85 -25.10 -0.82
C GLU A 282 14.49 -24.26 0.29
N VAL A 283 13.70 -23.49 1.05
CA VAL A 283 14.17 -22.74 2.23
C VAL A 283 14.81 -23.69 3.26
N ALA A 284 14.16 -24.80 3.59
CA ALA A 284 14.67 -25.76 4.58
C ALA A 284 15.99 -26.42 4.12
N ALA A 285 16.11 -26.74 2.82
CA ALA A 285 17.33 -27.29 2.25
C ALA A 285 18.50 -26.30 2.32
N GLU A 286 18.24 -25.02 2.04
CA GLU A 286 19.25 -23.94 2.13
C GLU A 286 19.72 -23.73 3.57
N LEU A 287 18.81 -23.84 4.55
CA LEU A 287 19.15 -23.79 5.98
C LEU A 287 20.00 -25.00 6.42
N GLY A 288 19.70 -26.19 5.89
CA GLY A 288 20.44 -27.42 6.20
C GLY A 288 21.79 -27.54 5.49
N GLY A 289 22.01 -26.77 4.43
CA GLY A 289 23.16 -26.86 3.54
C GLY A 289 24.13 -25.68 3.63
N ALA A 290 24.38 -25.12 4.82
CA ALA A 290 25.30 -24.00 5.04
C ALA A 290 26.76 -24.29 4.64
N ALA A 291 27.01 -24.43 3.33
CA ALA A 291 28.30 -24.42 2.64
C ALA A 291 28.10 -24.42 1.10
N THR A 292 27.20 -23.61 0.55
CA THR A 292 27.31 -23.23 -0.87
C THR A 292 26.81 -21.81 -1.06
N ALA A 293 27.71 -20.94 -1.48
CA ALA A 293 27.45 -19.53 -1.75
C ALA A 293 26.19 -19.37 -2.61
N ALA A 294 25.23 -18.60 -2.09
CA ALA A 294 24.09 -18.16 -2.87
C ALA A 294 24.60 -17.50 -4.17
N PRO A 295 23.98 -17.75 -5.33
CA PRO A 295 24.20 -16.89 -6.48
C PRO A 295 23.67 -15.51 -6.08
N GLY A 296 24.60 -14.60 -5.78
CA GLY A 296 24.27 -13.22 -5.49
C GLY A 296 23.40 -12.66 -6.61
N PRO A 297 22.45 -11.76 -6.29
CA PRO A 297 21.61 -11.15 -7.31
C PRO A 297 22.54 -10.42 -8.30
N THR A 298 22.68 -10.96 -9.51
CA THR A 298 23.17 -10.21 -10.67
C THR A 298 22.06 -9.26 -11.11
N SER A 299 21.69 -8.36 -10.21
CA SER A 299 21.00 -7.15 -10.60
C SER A 299 22.07 -6.25 -11.21
N PRO A 300 21.96 -5.84 -12.50
CA PRO A 300 22.75 -4.71 -12.95
C PRO A 300 22.43 -3.56 -11.99
N LYS A 301 23.47 -2.88 -11.47
CA LYS A 301 23.30 -1.64 -10.70
C LYS A 301 22.39 -0.72 -11.50
N LYS A 302 21.09 -0.71 -11.19
CA LYS A 302 20.15 0.26 -11.73
C LYS A 302 20.59 1.57 -11.11
N THR A 303 21.20 2.41 -11.94
CA THR A 303 21.40 3.82 -11.67
C THR A 303 20.05 4.37 -11.24
N MET A 304 19.87 4.62 -9.94
CA MET A 304 18.66 5.28 -9.45
C MET A 304 18.47 6.53 -10.30
N SER A 305 17.30 6.66 -10.90
CA SER A 305 16.99 7.85 -11.69
C SER A 305 17.14 9.07 -10.78
N LYS A 306 17.61 10.21 -11.32
CA LYS A 306 17.75 11.46 -10.55
C LYS A 306 16.46 11.86 -9.81
N SER A 307 15.30 11.41 -10.30
CA SER A 307 13.99 11.56 -9.65
C SER A 307 13.82 10.69 -8.41
N GLU A 308 14.23 9.42 -8.42
CA GLU A 308 14.17 8.54 -7.24
C GLU A 308 15.10 8.99 -6.13
N ALA A 309 16.31 9.46 -6.47
CA ALA A 309 17.25 10.01 -5.49
C ALA A 309 16.73 11.31 -4.84
N LYS A 310 16.05 12.18 -5.60
CA LYS A 310 15.43 13.40 -5.06
C LYS A 310 14.17 13.11 -4.23
N MET A 311 13.40 12.09 -4.59
CA MET A 311 12.26 11.64 -3.78
C MET A 311 12.73 10.97 -2.48
N ALA A 312 13.79 10.18 -2.51
CA ALA A 312 14.42 9.64 -1.29
C ALA A 312 14.90 10.75 -0.34
N ALA A 313 15.46 11.85 -0.87
CA ALA A 313 15.83 13.02 -0.07
C ALA A 313 14.61 13.75 0.53
N SER A 314 13.49 13.80 -0.20
CA SER A 314 12.22 14.33 0.32
C SER A 314 11.60 13.41 1.38
N ASP A 315 11.70 12.09 1.21
CA ASP A 315 11.29 11.08 2.19
C ASP A 315 12.07 11.26 3.50
N ALA A 316 13.40 11.43 3.41
CA ALA A 316 14.25 11.68 4.57
C ALA A 316 13.90 13.00 5.29
N ALA A 317 13.65 14.08 4.55
CA ALA A 317 13.24 15.37 5.12
C ALA A 317 11.87 15.30 5.82
N LEU A 318 10.92 14.56 5.25
CA LEU A 318 9.58 14.42 5.82
C LEU A 318 9.56 13.49 7.04
N LEU A 319 10.37 12.42 7.05
CA LEU A 319 10.57 11.57 8.22
C LEU A 319 11.21 12.34 9.38
N ALA A 320 12.23 13.17 9.09
CA ALA A 320 12.83 14.07 10.07
C ALA A 320 11.82 15.10 10.60
N MET A 321 10.98 15.70 9.74
CA MET A 321 9.93 16.62 10.16
C MET A 321 8.83 15.95 11.02
N LEU A 322 8.54 14.67 10.77
CA LEU A 322 7.59 13.89 11.56
C LEU A 322 8.21 13.33 12.85
N GLY A 323 9.51 13.54 13.08
CA GLY A 323 10.24 13.04 14.25
C GLY A 323 10.30 11.51 14.32
N ILE A 324 10.37 10.86 13.16
CA ILE A 324 10.57 9.41 13.04
C ILE A 324 12.01 9.24 12.54
N GLU A 325 12.95 9.08 13.48
CA GLU A 325 14.30 8.56 13.19
C GLU A 325 14.22 7.03 13.15
N ASP A 326 15.02 6.40 12.28
CA ASP A 326 15.07 4.94 12.07
C ASP A 326 15.31 4.14 13.36
#